data_AF-A0A4R2TQA3-F1
#
_entry.id   AF-A0A4R2TQA3-F1
#
_cell.length_a   1.000
_cell.length_b   1.000
_cell.length_c   1.000
_cell.angle_alpha   90.00
_cell.angle_beta   90.00
_cell.angle_gamma   90.00
#
_symmetry.space_group_name_H-M   'P 1'
#
loop_
_entity.id
_entity.type
_entity.pdbx_description
1 polymer ?
#
loop_
_entity_poly.entity_id
_entity_poly.type
_entity_poly.pdbx_seq_one_letter_code
_entity_poly.pdbx_strand_id
1 'polypeptide(L)' 'MYIRQMCLISFEQIMEYQQETKLEMILSQINVSKIASSMRKCFGTKGPKGNDPFSFIYALIAMQVEKYKLLNT' A
#
# COMPACT_ATOMS: atom_id res chain seq x y z
N MET A 1 18.17 35.28 -28.39
CA MET A 1 16.93 34.52 -28.14
C MET A 1 17.09 33.83 -26.80
N TYR A 2 16.31 34.23 -25.79
CA TYR A 2 16.41 33.64 -24.45
C TYR A 2 15.27 32.66 -24.29
N ILE A 3 15.57 31.36 -24.30
CA ILE A 3 14.56 30.32 -24.06
C ILE A 3 14.48 30.15 -22.54
N ARG A 4 13.36 30.56 -21.94
CA ARG A 4 13.00 30.14 -20.57
C ARG A 4 12.23 28.83 -20.66
N GLN A 5 12.73 27.79 -20.00
CA GLN A 5 11.92 26.62 -19.69
C GLN A 5 10.93 27.00 -18.59
N MET A 6 9.64 26.90 -18.89
CA MET A 6 8.58 26.89 -17.88
C MET A 6 8.12 25.44 -17.74
N CYS A 7 8.12 24.91 -16.51
CA CYS A 7 7.40 23.66 -16.24
C CYS A 7 5.92 23.91 -16.52
N LEU A 8 5.35 23.09 -17.41
CA LEU A 8 3.93 23.17 -17.81
C LEU A 8 2.98 22.77 -16.67
N ILE A 9 3.52 22.13 -15.63
CA ILE A 9 2.76 21.46 -14.58
C ILE A 9 3.46 21.71 -13.24
N SER A 10 2.71 22.05 -12.19
CA SER A 10 3.24 22.22 -10.83
C SER A 10 3.53 20.86 -10.18
N PHE A 11 4.29 20.87 -9.08
CA PHE A 11 4.56 19.65 -8.32
C PHE A 11 3.27 19.01 -7.79
N GLU A 12 2.34 19.82 -7.30
CA GLU A 12 1.04 19.40 -6.81
C GLU A 12 0.22 18.73 -7.91
N GLN A 13 0.22 19.31 -9.11
CA GLN A 13 -0.46 18.72 -10.26
C GLN A 13 0.19 17.38 -10.68
N ILE A 14 1.52 17.24 -10.60
CA ILE A 14 2.20 15.96 -10.85
C ILE A 14 1.78 14.89 -9.83
N MET A 15 1.55 15.28 -8.57
CA MET A 15 1.05 14.37 -7.54
C MET A 15 -0.38 13.90 -7.83
N GLU A 16 -1.22 14.73 -8.45
CA GLU A 16 -2.56 14.35 -8.88
C GLU A 16 -2.56 13.34 -10.05
N TYR A 17 -1.50 13.34 -10.89
CA TYR A 17 -1.31 12.36 -11.96
C TYR A 17 -0.67 11.05 -11.51
N GLN A 18 -0.29 10.92 -10.23
CA GLN A 18 0.28 9.69 -9.72
C GLN A 18 -0.80 8.62 -9.67
N GLN A 19 -0.75 7.66 -10.62
CA GLN A 19 -1.78 6.64 -10.79
C GLN A 19 -1.85 5.65 -9.62
N GLU A 20 -0.73 5.44 -8.91
CA GLU A 20 -0.66 4.56 -7.75
C GLU A 20 -0.72 5.37 -6.46
N THR A 21 -1.59 4.95 -5.56
CA THR A 21 -1.62 5.48 -4.20
C THR A 21 -0.33 5.13 -3.46
N LYS A 22 0.04 5.98 -2.49
CA LYS A 22 1.18 5.70 -1.59
C LYS A 22 1.10 4.31 -0.95
N LEU A 23 -0.10 3.84 -0.62
CA LEU A 23 -0.31 2.51 -0.06
C LEU A 23 -0.01 1.41 -1.09
N GLU A 24 -0.50 1.53 -2.32
CA GLU A 24 -0.21 0.58 -3.40
C GLU A 24 1.29 0.51 -3.70
N MET A 25 1.98 1.66 -3.74
CA MET A 25 3.43 1.71 -3.87
C MET A 25 4.15 0.97 -2.74
N ILE A 26 3.70 1.10 -1.49
CA ILE A 26 4.30 0.38 -0.35
C ILE A 26 4.02 -1.12 -0.48
N LEU A 27 2.78 -1.50 -0.77
CA LEU A 27 2.39 -2.91 -0.86
C LEU A 27 3.09 -3.64 -2.02
N SER A 28 3.38 -2.96 -3.13
CA SER A 28 4.11 -3.54 -4.27
C SER A 28 5.56 -3.93 -3.93
N GLN A 29 6.17 -3.28 -2.93
CA GLN A 29 7.53 -3.57 -2.49
C GLN A 29 7.61 -4.69 -1.44
N ILE A 30 6.47 -5.08 -0.85
CA ILE A 30 6.46 -6.03 0.27
C ILE A 30 5.99 -7.40 -0.21
N ASN A 31 6.89 -8.37 -0.18
CA ASN A 31 6.55 -9.76 -0.46
C ASN A 31 6.03 -10.48 0.80
N VAL A 32 4.71 -10.67 0.89
CA VAL A 32 4.05 -11.33 2.03
C VAL A 32 3.84 -12.84 1.85
N SER A 33 4.32 -13.43 0.74
CA SER A 33 4.06 -14.83 0.38
C SER A 33 4.51 -15.82 1.46
N LYS A 34 5.69 -15.60 2.07
CA LYS A 34 6.23 -16.43 3.15
C LYS A 34 5.29 -16.45 4.35
N ILE A 35 4.80 -15.28 4.77
CA ILE A 35 3.90 -15.14 5.92
C ILE A 35 2.54 -15.76 5.60
N ALA A 36 1.98 -15.44 4.43
CA ALA A 36 0.70 -15.99 3.96
C ALA A 36 0.74 -17.53 3.85
N SER A 37 1.88 -18.10 3.44
CA SER A 37 2.06 -19.56 3.35
C SER A 37 2.07 -20.25 4.72
N SER A 38 2.68 -19.60 5.73
CA SER A 38 2.68 -20.09 7.12
C SER A 38 1.30 -19.98 7.75
N MET A 39 0.55 -18.92 7.45
CA MET A 39 -0.82 -18.76 7.94
C MET A 39 -1.77 -19.82 7.37
N ARG A 40 -1.63 -20.18 6.09
CA ARG A 40 -2.43 -21.26 5.47
C ARG A 40 -2.32 -22.60 6.20
N LYS A 41 -1.16 -22.91 6.79
CA LYS A 41 -0.96 -24.12 7.60
C LYS A 41 -1.74 -24.09 8.92
N CYS A 42 -2.00 -22.90 9.48
CA CYS A 42 -2.77 -22.72 10.71
C CYS A 42 -4.29 -22.72 10.48
N PHE A 43 -4.79 -22.42 9.27
CA PHE A 43 -6.22 -22.47 8.93
C PHE A 43 -6.76 -23.91 8.74
N GLY A 44 -6.18 -24.88 9.46
CA GLY A 44 -6.78 -26.17 9.68
C GLY A 44 -8.10 -26.01 10.43
N THR A 45 -9.20 -26.25 9.72
CA THR A 45 -10.54 -26.63 10.22
C THR A 45 -11.32 -25.69 11.14
N LYS A 46 -10.75 -24.58 11.65
CA LYS A 46 -11.45 -23.68 12.60
C LYS A 46 -11.19 -22.19 12.31
N GLY A 47 -12.00 -21.60 11.44
CA GLY A 47 -12.04 -20.16 11.19
C GLY A 47 -13.20 -19.79 10.25
N PRO A 48 -13.69 -18.54 10.26
CA PRO A 48 -14.74 -18.10 9.34
C PRO A 48 -14.29 -18.34 7.89
N LYS A 49 -15.15 -19.03 7.13
CA LYS A 49 -14.85 -19.42 5.75
C LYS A 49 -14.65 -18.17 4.90
N GLY A 50 -13.51 -18.08 4.21
CA GLY A 50 -13.34 -17.17 3.07
C GLY A 50 -12.30 -16.05 3.19
N ASN A 51 -11.64 -15.86 4.34
CA ASN A 51 -10.63 -14.81 4.43
C ASN A 51 -9.29 -15.27 3.84
N ASP A 52 -8.93 -14.68 2.70
CA ASP A 52 -7.61 -14.85 2.09
C ASP A 52 -6.51 -14.27 3.01
N PRO A 53 -5.47 -15.05 3.34
CA PRO A 53 -4.39 -14.58 4.21
C PRO A 53 -3.65 -13.36 3.68
N PHE A 54 -3.58 -13.14 2.36
CA PHE A 54 -2.95 -11.94 1.81
C PHE A 54 -3.81 -10.72 2.13
N SER A 55 -5.12 -10.78 1.92
CA SER A 55 -6.04 -9.68 2.27
C SER A 55 -5.93 -9.28 3.74
N PHE A 56 -5.79 -10.25 4.65
CA PHE A 56 -5.62 -9.96 6.08
C PHE A 56 -4.31 -9.24 6.38
N ILE A 57 -3.18 -9.72 5.83
CA ILE A 57 -1.87 -9.11 6.04
C ILE A 57 -1.84 -7.69 5.46
N TYR A 58 -2.39 -7.50 4.26
CA TYR A 58 -2.47 -6.18 3.62
C TYR A 58 -3.35 -5.20 4.40
N ALA A 59 -4.47 -5.66 4.97
CA ALA A 59 -5.31 -4.81 5.83
C ALA A 59 -4.56 -4.36 7.10
N LEU A 60 -3.76 -5.24 7.72
CA LEU A 60 -2.94 -4.88 8.87
C LEU A 60 -1.87 -3.86 8.51
N ILE A 61 -1.18 -4.03 7.38
CA ILE A 61 -0.16 -3.08 6.91
C ILE A 61 -0.82 -1.72 6.64
N ALA A 62 -1.94 -1.69 5.93
CA ALA A 62 -2.69 -0.46 5.65
C ALA A 62 -3.07 0.28 6.94
N MET A 63 -3.57 -0.46 7.95
CA MET A 63 -3.93 0.12 9.24
C MET A 63 -2.71 0.77 9.95
N GLN A 64 -1.53 0.16 9.88
CA GLN A 64 -0.33 0.74 10.50
C GLN A 64 0.17 1.98 9.76
N VAL A 65 0.15 1.95 8.42
CA VAL A 65 0.53 3.09 7.57
C VAL A 65 -0.39 4.29 7.83
N GLU A 66 -1.71 4.07 7.93
CA GLU A 66 -2.67 5.12 8.23
C GLU A 66 -2.58 5.61 9.68
N LYS A 67 -2.33 4.74 10.66
CA LYS A 67 -2.10 5.16 12.07
C LYS A 67 -0.88 6.06 12.22
N TYR A 68 0.19 5.81 11.48
CA TYR A 68 1.37 6.68 11.47
C TYR A 68 1.04 8.09 10.94
N LYS A 69 0.07 8.21 10.04
CA LYS A 69 -0.41 9.50 9.54
C LYS A 69 -1.17 10.28 10.62
N LEU A 70 -1.98 9.59 11.42
CA LEU A 70 -2.86 10.17 12.45
C LEU A 70 -2.10 10.65 13.71
N LEU A 71 -0.96 10.03 14.04
CA LEU A 71 -0.15 10.39 15.22
C LEU A 71 0.84 11.55 14.98
N ASN A 72 1.08 11.92 13.72
CA ASN A 72 2.11 12.89 13.34
C ASN A 72 1.52 14.18 12.70
N THR A 73 0.23 14.43 12.92
CA THR A 73 -0.53 15.63 12.54
C THR A 73 -1.20 16.21 13.77
#